data_AF-A0A349J6R0-F1
#
_entry.id   AF-A0A349J6R0-F1
#
_cell.length_a   1.000
_cell.length_b   1.000
_cell.length_c   1.000
_cell.angle_alpha   90.00
_cell.angle_beta   90.00
_cell.angle_gamma   90.00
#
_symmetry.space_group_name_H-M   'P 1'
#
loop_
_entity.id
_entity.type
_entity.pdbx_description
1 polymer ?
#
loop_
_entity_poly.entity_id
_entity_poly.type
_entity_poly.pdbx_seq_one_letter_code
_entity_poly.pdbx_strand_id
1 'polypeptide(L)'
;ECITPTFAAPVLSDRLRLANLCTYAAAIPGRWASVAYSLTGGNALGWFRSVSGGADYATLLGEIAEAPSPVLALPYLTPSGTPWFDARTPGALTGLRLDTTRGQLLQGLLEGVAYEMRLNLHLLGESGLAVDSLRATGGGARDRRLCQLKADAIDRPLALLAEPEAGCLGMAAAGWAAVCGGDPAALAGSYARVTDLIEPRPAHRQAHAERFAAYRALHRALSHLADAQPSAG
;
A
#
# COMPACT_ATOMS: atom_id res chain seq x y z
N GLU A 1 -1.43 -3.40 4.67
CA GLU A 1 -1.63 -3.06 3.24
C GLU A 1 -0.61 -3.85 2.46
N CYS A 2 -1.00 -4.54 1.40
CA CYS A 2 -0.09 -5.40 0.67
C CYS A 2 -0.26 -5.25 -0.84
N ILE A 3 0.81 -5.58 -1.56
CA ILE A 3 0.86 -5.63 -3.01
C ILE A 3 1.37 -7.02 -3.38
N THR A 4 0.58 -7.74 -4.17
CA THR A 4 0.87 -9.13 -4.54
C THR A 4 0.96 -9.25 -6.06
N PRO A 5 2.07 -8.82 -6.70
CA PRO A 5 2.23 -9.01 -8.13
C PRO A 5 2.33 -10.50 -8.46
N THR A 6 1.71 -10.90 -9.56
CA THR A 6 1.79 -12.26 -10.10
C THR A 6 2.52 -12.24 -11.44
N PHE A 7 3.28 -13.29 -11.72
CA PHE A 7 4.18 -13.35 -12.88
C PHE A 7 4.33 -14.78 -13.43
N ALA A 8 4.86 -14.88 -14.65
CA ALA A 8 4.91 -16.12 -15.45
C ALA A 8 6.25 -16.86 -15.37
N ALA A 9 7.23 -16.37 -14.60
CA ALA A 9 8.49 -17.05 -14.35
C ALA A 9 9.04 -16.63 -12.98
N PRO A 10 9.66 -17.52 -12.20
CA PRO A 10 10.19 -17.15 -10.90
C PRO A 10 11.30 -16.10 -11.07
N VAL A 11 11.23 -15.02 -10.29
CA VAL A 11 12.31 -14.03 -10.22
C VAL A 11 13.08 -14.24 -8.93
N LEU A 12 14.36 -14.56 -9.05
CA LEU A 12 15.28 -14.74 -7.94
C LEU A 12 16.47 -13.80 -8.19
N SER A 13 16.61 -12.77 -7.37
CA SER A 13 17.73 -11.83 -7.47
C SER A 13 18.21 -11.41 -6.10
N ASP A 14 19.49 -11.04 -6.00
CA ASP A 14 20.05 -10.50 -4.76
C ASP A 14 19.32 -9.22 -4.33
N ARG A 15 18.87 -8.40 -5.28
CA ARG A 15 18.08 -7.20 -4.98
C ARG A 15 16.76 -7.54 -4.30
N LEU A 16 16.04 -8.53 -4.84
CA LEU A 16 14.78 -8.99 -4.27
C LEU A 16 14.99 -9.51 -2.83
N ARG A 17 16.03 -10.33 -2.64
CA ARG A 17 16.43 -10.87 -1.34
C ARG A 17 16.81 -9.78 -0.34
N LEU A 18 17.66 -8.82 -0.74
CA LEU A 18 18.11 -7.71 0.11
C LEU A 18 16.97 -6.75 0.46
N ALA A 19 15.97 -6.64 -0.42
CA ALA A 19 14.75 -5.87 -0.18
C ALA A 19 13.69 -6.66 0.62
N ASN A 20 14.03 -7.84 1.15
CA ASN A 20 13.12 -8.68 1.92
C ASN A 20 11.83 -9.06 1.15
N LEU A 21 11.92 -9.14 -0.17
CA LEU A 21 10.84 -9.57 -1.06
C LEU A 21 11.05 -11.03 -1.43
N CYS A 22 9.98 -11.81 -1.37
CA CYS A 22 10.01 -13.26 -1.62
C CYS A 22 9.37 -13.59 -2.97
N THR A 23 9.72 -14.75 -3.52
CA THR A 23 9.04 -15.34 -4.68
C THR A 23 8.40 -16.66 -4.25
N TYR A 24 7.07 -16.72 -4.34
CA TYR A 24 6.24 -17.87 -4.01
C TYR A 24 5.67 -18.51 -5.27
N ALA A 25 5.47 -19.82 -5.24
CA ALA A 25 4.55 -20.45 -6.20
C ALA A 25 3.13 -19.95 -5.91
N ALA A 26 2.39 -19.55 -6.95
CA ALA A 26 1.00 -19.14 -6.82
C ALA A 26 0.07 -20.37 -6.83
N ALA A 27 -1.19 -20.16 -6.45
CA ALA A 27 -2.23 -21.20 -6.50
C ALA A 27 -2.56 -21.65 -7.94
N ILE A 28 -2.21 -20.86 -8.94
CA ILE A 28 -2.37 -21.19 -10.36
C ILE A 28 -1.07 -21.84 -10.87
N PRO A 29 -1.11 -23.05 -11.47
CA PRO A 29 0.07 -23.70 -12.02
C PRO A 29 0.85 -22.83 -13.00
N GLY A 30 2.18 -22.85 -12.92
CA GLY A 30 3.05 -22.03 -13.77
C GLY A 30 2.92 -20.52 -13.52
N ARG A 31 2.40 -20.13 -12.35
CA ARG A 31 2.40 -18.74 -11.89
C ARG A 31 3.15 -18.64 -10.58
N TRP A 32 3.74 -17.47 -10.38
CA TRP A 32 4.45 -17.11 -9.18
C TRP A 32 3.95 -15.76 -8.67
N ALA A 33 4.18 -15.50 -7.40
CA ALA A 33 3.81 -14.25 -6.75
C ALA A 33 4.95 -13.72 -5.90
N SER A 34 5.05 -12.41 -5.79
CA SER A 34 5.80 -11.75 -4.73
C SER A 34 4.82 -11.05 -3.82
N VAL A 35 5.24 -10.71 -2.60
CA VAL A 35 4.40 -9.98 -1.64
C VAL A 35 5.25 -8.88 -1.02
N ALA A 36 4.80 -7.66 -1.21
CA ALA A 36 5.23 -6.51 -0.44
C ALA A 36 4.11 -6.12 0.51
N TYR A 37 4.43 -5.70 1.73
CA TYR A 37 3.41 -5.29 2.69
C TYR A 37 3.91 -4.28 3.72
N SER A 38 2.98 -3.48 4.21
CA SER A 38 3.10 -2.64 5.40
C SER A 38 2.11 -3.15 6.45
N LEU A 39 2.59 -3.39 7.67
CA LEU A 39 1.77 -3.90 8.78
C LEU A 39 0.76 -2.86 9.30
N THR A 40 1.04 -1.57 9.12
CA THR A 40 0.08 -0.51 9.43
C THR A 40 -1.04 -0.49 8.37
N GLY A 41 -0.76 -0.07 7.14
CA GLY A 41 -1.76 -0.16 6.07
C GLY A 41 -3.15 0.42 6.43
N GLY A 42 -4.22 -0.36 6.24
CA GLY A 42 -5.59 0.07 6.53
C GLY A 42 -5.93 0.25 8.01
N ASN A 43 -5.17 -0.34 8.94
CA ASN A 43 -5.40 -0.12 10.37
C ASN A 43 -5.04 1.32 10.81
N ALA A 44 -4.28 2.06 10.00
CA ALA A 44 -3.94 3.46 10.22
C ALA A 44 -5.18 4.33 10.37
N LEU A 45 -6.21 4.08 9.55
CA LEU A 45 -7.47 4.82 9.59
C LEU A 45 -8.25 4.51 10.88
N GLY A 46 -8.24 3.24 11.32
CA GLY A 46 -8.85 2.82 12.57
C GLY A 46 -8.15 3.40 13.80
N TRP A 47 -6.82 3.42 13.80
CA TRP A 47 -6.01 4.09 14.83
C TRP A 47 -6.26 5.61 14.83
N PHE A 48 -6.23 6.26 13.67
CA PHE A 48 -6.44 7.70 13.59
C PHE A 48 -7.82 8.07 14.12
N ARG A 49 -8.85 7.28 13.78
CA ARG A 49 -10.20 7.43 14.33
C ARG A 49 -10.21 7.38 15.86
N SER A 50 -9.50 6.44 16.49
CA SER A 50 -9.51 6.32 17.95
C SER A 50 -8.85 7.52 18.65
N VAL A 51 -7.78 8.06 18.07
CA VAL A 51 -7.04 9.19 18.67
C VAL A 51 -7.60 10.57 18.30
N SER A 52 -8.49 10.67 17.30
CA SER A 52 -9.04 11.94 16.79
C SER A 52 -10.50 12.20 17.17
N GLY A 53 -11.02 11.48 18.18
CA GLY A 53 -12.36 11.69 18.75
C GLY A 53 -13.45 10.76 18.22
N GLY A 54 -13.11 9.71 17.46
CA GLY A 54 -14.02 8.59 17.20
C GLY A 54 -15.08 8.79 16.11
N ALA A 55 -14.96 9.85 15.30
CA ALA A 55 -15.83 10.12 14.16
C ALA A 55 -15.93 8.91 13.20
N ASP A 56 -17.04 8.79 12.47
CA ASP A 56 -17.20 7.72 11.48
C ASP A 56 -16.24 7.90 10.29
N TYR A 57 -15.99 6.80 9.57
CA TYR A 57 -15.03 6.81 8.46
C TYR A 57 -15.44 7.73 7.32
N ALA A 58 -16.74 7.90 7.04
CA ALA A 58 -17.20 8.74 5.94
C ALA A 58 -16.93 10.22 6.24
N THR A 59 -17.15 10.64 7.50
CA THR A 59 -16.80 11.97 8.00
C THR A 59 -15.30 12.22 7.88
N LEU A 60 -14.47 11.32 8.43
CA LEU A 60 -13.01 11.46 8.39
C LEU A 60 -12.47 11.53 6.96
N LEU A 61 -12.92 10.63 6.07
CA LEU A 61 -12.55 10.65 4.66
C LEU A 61 -13.17 11.80 3.87
N GLY A 62 -14.17 12.50 4.43
CA GLY A 62 -14.71 13.74 3.88
C GLY A 62 -13.84 14.98 4.17
N GLU A 63 -12.93 14.89 5.13
CA GLU A 63 -12.06 15.99 5.53
C GLU A 63 -10.75 16.07 4.73
N ILE A 64 -10.41 15.02 3.97
CA ILE A 64 -9.22 15.01 3.13
C ILE A 64 -9.44 15.87 1.88
N ALA A 65 -8.38 16.50 1.40
CA ALA A 65 -8.42 17.36 0.22
C ALA A 65 -7.94 16.62 -1.04
N GLU A 66 -8.27 17.19 -2.19
CA GLU A 66 -7.77 16.70 -3.49
C GLU A 66 -6.25 16.86 -3.61
N ALA A 67 -5.72 18.02 -3.20
CA ALA A 67 -4.30 18.34 -3.25
C ALA A 67 -3.52 17.61 -2.15
N PRO A 68 -2.22 17.28 -2.36
CA PRO A 68 -1.42 16.58 -1.35
C PRO A 68 -1.39 17.31 0.00
N SER A 69 -1.40 16.56 1.09
CA SER A 69 -1.35 17.12 2.44
C SER A 69 -0.06 17.92 2.66
N PRO A 70 -0.05 19.02 3.43
CA PRO A 70 1.21 19.63 3.88
C PRO A 70 1.94 18.74 4.90
N VAL A 71 1.24 17.84 5.58
CA VAL A 71 1.79 16.94 6.61
C VAL A 71 2.43 15.74 5.95
N LEU A 72 3.69 15.44 6.27
CA LEU A 72 4.37 14.21 5.84
C LEU A 72 4.40 13.22 7.00
N ALA A 73 3.97 11.98 6.75
CA ALA A 73 3.90 10.93 7.75
C ALA A 73 4.83 9.76 7.44
N LEU A 74 5.52 9.27 8.47
CA LEU A 74 6.11 7.94 8.51
C LEU A 74 5.13 7.02 9.25
N PRO A 75 4.50 6.03 8.59
CA PRO A 75 3.35 5.31 9.14
C PRO A 75 3.77 4.11 10.03
N TYR A 76 4.86 4.20 10.79
CA TYR A 76 5.38 3.07 11.60
C TYR A 76 4.73 3.04 13.00
N LEU A 77 3.41 2.89 13.01
CA LEU A 77 2.59 2.75 14.23
C LEU A 77 2.66 1.32 14.81
N THR A 78 3.09 0.39 13.96
CA THR A 78 3.51 -0.97 14.24
C THR A 78 4.93 -1.13 13.69
N PRO A 79 5.63 -2.25 13.92
CA PRO A 79 6.79 -2.58 13.10
C PRO A 79 6.47 -2.39 11.61
N SER A 80 7.47 -1.94 10.86
CA SER A 80 7.35 -1.83 9.40
C SER A 80 7.22 -3.22 8.77
N GLY A 81 6.93 -3.24 7.46
CA GLY A 81 6.98 -4.47 6.68
C GLY A 81 8.13 -4.42 5.70
N THR A 82 7.89 -4.83 4.46
CA THR A 82 8.90 -4.74 3.40
C THR A 82 9.19 -3.27 3.07
N PRO A 83 10.45 -2.91 2.79
CA PRO A 83 11.63 -3.77 2.75
C PRO A 83 12.39 -3.88 4.09
N TRP A 84 11.96 -3.17 5.12
CA TRP A 84 12.82 -2.90 6.28
C TRP A 84 12.69 -3.94 7.39
N PHE A 85 11.49 -4.44 7.68
CA PHE A 85 11.18 -5.24 8.87
C PHE A 85 11.72 -4.63 10.18
N ASP A 86 11.76 -3.30 10.20
CA ASP A 86 12.23 -2.49 11.30
C ASP A 86 11.12 -2.33 12.35
N ALA A 87 11.42 -2.70 13.58
CA ALA A 87 10.55 -2.55 14.76
C ALA A 87 10.98 -1.41 15.70
N ARG A 88 12.09 -0.73 15.40
CA ARG A 88 12.69 0.34 16.22
C ARG A 88 12.26 1.73 15.78
N THR A 89 12.19 1.97 14.47
CA THR A 89 11.83 3.31 13.96
C THR A 89 10.38 3.64 14.27
N PRO A 90 10.10 4.73 15.01
CA PRO A 90 8.74 5.09 15.37
C PRO A 90 8.01 5.79 14.22
N GLY A 91 6.68 5.74 14.25
CA GLY A 91 5.84 6.59 13.43
C GLY A 91 6.05 8.07 13.73
N ALA A 92 5.92 8.92 12.71
CA ALA A 92 6.16 10.36 12.84
C ALA A 92 5.24 11.17 11.94
N LEU A 93 4.90 12.38 12.39
CA LEU A 93 4.22 13.41 11.60
C LEU A 93 5.10 14.66 11.58
N THR A 94 5.34 15.21 10.40
CA THR A 94 6.19 16.39 10.20
C THR A 94 5.45 17.45 9.38
N GLY A 95 5.89 18.70 9.49
CA GLY A 95 5.26 19.84 8.80
C GLY A 95 4.03 20.43 9.52
N LEU A 96 3.83 20.10 10.79
CA LEU A 96 2.72 20.61 11.60
C LEU A 96 2.86 22.12 11.86
N ARG A 97 1.73 22.82 11.78
CA ARG A 97 1.54 24.24 12.08
C ARG A 97 0.27 24.41 12.92
N LEU A 98 0.07 25.57 13.54
CA LEU A 98 -1.11 25.83 14.38
C LEU A 98 -2.45 25.76 13.62
N ASP A 99 -2.41 25.96 12.30
CA ASP A 99 -3.54 25.87 11.39
C ASP A 99 -3.69 24.47 10.75
N THR A 100 -2.87 23.49 11.13
CA THR A 100 -2.98 22.13 10.61
C THR A 100 -4.29 21.48 11.04
N THR A 101 -5.07 21.01 10.07
CA THR A 101 -6.40 20.44 10.30
C THR A 101 -6.35 18.93 10.52
N ARG A 102 -7.42 18.38 11.11
CA ARG A 102 -7.60 16.92 11.27
C ARG A 102 -7.54 16.19 9.92
N GLY A 103 -8.18 16.74 8.89
CA GLY A 103 -8.13 16.22 7.53
C GLY A 103 -6.71 16.14 6.96
N GLN A 104 -5.89 17.17 7.18
CA GLN A 104 -4.50 17.18 6.72
C GLN A 104 -3.64 16.13 7.45
N LEU A 105 -3.85 15.94 8.76
CA LEU A 105 -3.19 14.90 9.53
C LEU A 105 -3.54 13.50 8.99
N LEU A 106 -4.84 13.23 8.79
CA LEU A 106 -5.31 11.97 8.25
C LEU A 106 -4.75 11.73 6.84
N GLN A 107 -4.86 12.72 5.97
CA GLN A 107 -4.39 12.63 4.60
C GLN A 107 -2.89 12.38 4.54
N GLY A 108 -2.10 13.07 5.37
CA GLY A 108 -0.65 12.84 5.47
C GLY A 108 -0.31 11.40 5.89
N LEU A 109 -1.07 10.84 6.84
CA LEU A 109 -0.93 9.45 7.28
C LEU A 109 -1.25 8.45 6.14
N LEU A 110 -2.37 8.66 5.43
CA LEU A 110 -2.78 7.80 4.32
C LEU A 110 -1.81 7.91 3.12
N GLU A 111 -1.30 9.10 2.83
CA GLU A 111 -0.24 9.32 1.84
C GLU A 111 1.05 8.60 2.26
N GLY A 112 1.43 8.64 3.55
CA GLY A 112 2.56 7.90 4.09
C GLY A 112 2.46 6.39 3.83
N VAL A 113 1.27 5.80 4.05
CA VAL A 113 1.00 4.39 3.70
C VAL A 113 1.16 4.15 2.20
N ALA A 114 0.72 5.07 1.35
CA ALA A 114 0.90 4.96 -0.10
C ALA A 114 2.36 5.16 -0.53
N TYR A 115 3.15 5.97 0.17
CA TYR A 115 4.59 6.09 -0.09
C TYR A 115 5.36 4.82 0.27
N GLU A 116 4.96 4.10 1.33
CA GLU A 116 5.46 2.73 1.59
C GLU A 116 5.15 1.79 0.41
N MET A 117 3.93 1.85 -0.12
CA MET A 117 3.57 1.09 -1.32
C MET A 117 4.45 1.46 -2.52
N ARG A 118 4.68 2.77 -2.75
CA ARG A 118 5.53 3.26 -3.84
C ARG A 118 6.98 2.81 -3.71
N LEU A 119 7.52 2.82 -2.49
CA LEU A 119 8.87 2.31 -2.20
C LEU A 119 8.99 0.84 -2.61
N ASN A 120 8.01 0.03 -2.20
CA ASN A 120 7.99 -1.38 -2.55
C ASN A 120 7.82 -1.65 -4.05
N LEU A 121 6.97 -0.87 -4.74
CA LEU A 121 6.83 -0.93 -6.19
C LEU A 121 8.14 -0.62 -6.92
N HIS A 122 8.90 0.37 -6.42
CA HIS A 122 10.20 0.70 -6.96
C HIS A 122 11.20 -0.46 -6.81
N LEU A 123 11.28 -1.05 -5.62
CA LEU A 123 12.18 -2.18 -5.34
C LEU A 123 11.83 -3.45 -6.12
N LEU A 124 10.52 -3.72 -6.30
CA LEU A 124 10.04 -4.76 -7.20
C LEU A 124 10.51 -4.50 -8.64
N GLY A 125 10.32 -3.28 -9.15
CA GLY A 125 10.78 -2.88 -10.48
C GLY A 125 12.29 -3.03 -10.68
N GLU A 126 13.10 -2.56 -9.73
CA GLU A 126 14.57 -2.70 -9.75
C GLU A 126 15.06 -4.16 -9.70
N SER A 127 14.17 -5.07 -9.24
CA SER A 127 14.39 -6.51 -9.16
C SER A 127 13.87 -7.27 -10.39
N GLY A 128 13.33 -6.58 -11.41
CA GLY A 128 12.78 -7.17 -12.63
C GLY A 128 11.29 -7.49 -12.57
N LEU A 129 10.60 -7.08 -11.50
CA LEU A 129 9.15 -7.24 -11.29
C LEU A 129 8.44 -5.88 -11.42
N ALA A 130 8.54 -5.27 -12.59
CA ALA A 130 7.85 -4.02 -12.87
C ALA A 130 6.32 -4.21 -12.80
N VAL A 131 5.65 -3.30 -12.11
CA VAL A 131 4.19 -3.27 -11.96
C VAL A 131 3.66 -2.00 -12.60
N ASP A 132 2.88 -2.15 -13.66
CA ASP A 132 2.34 -1.04 -14.44
C ASP A 132 0.97 -0.56 -13.95
N SER A 133 0.22 -1.44 -13.28
CA SER A 133 -1.07 -1.13 -12.67
C SER A 133 -1.35 -2.07 -11.51
N LEU A 134 -2.24 -1.67 -10.61
CA LEU A 134 -2.71 -2.54 -9.52
C LEU A 134 -4.23 -2.70 -9.58
N ARG A 135 -4.72 -3.84 -9.08
CA ARG A 135 -6.14 -4.05 -8.84
C ARG A 135 -6.44 -3.78 -7.37
N ALA A 136 -7.35 -2.85 -7.09
CA ALA A 136 -7.72 -2.50 -5.73
C ALA A 136 -8.71 -3.54 -5.17
N THR A 137 -8.39 -4.08 -4.00
CA THR A 137 -9.18 -5.11 -3.30
C THR A 137 -9.33 -4.78 -1.82
N GLY A 138 -10.29 -5.40 -1.15
CA GLY A 138 -10.58 -5.21 0.28
C GLY A 138 -11.36 -3.94 0.60
N GLY A 139 -11.66 -3.72 1.88
CA GLY A 139 -12.58 -2.66 2.33
C GLY A 139 -12.18 -1.24 1.90
N GLY A 140 -10.88 -0.94 1.84
CA GLY A 140 -10.38 0.36 1.39
C GLY A 140 -10.66 0.66 -0.09
N ALA A 141 -10.85 -0.37 -0.92
CA ALA A 141 -11.13 -0.21 -2.35
C ALA A 141 -12.54 0.35 -2.63
N ARG A 142 -13.43 0.36 -1.62
CA ARG A 142 -14.80 0.87 -1.73
C ARG A 142 -14.87 2.40 -1.69
N ASP A 143 -13.87 3.07 -1.13
CA ASP A 143 -13.82 4.53 -1.10
C ASP A 143 -12.96 5.08 -2.23
N ARG A 144 -13.62 5.72 -3.22
CA ARG A 144 -12.97 6.25 -4.41
C ARG A 144 -11.90 7.29 -4.08
N ARG A 145 -12.08 8.10 -3.03
CA ARG A 145 -11.12 9.16 -2.65
C ARG A 145 -9.82 8.53 -2.16
N LEU A 146 -9.94 7.44 -1.38
CA LEU A 146 -8.80 6.68 -0.87
C LEU A 146 -8.04 6.00 -2.02
N CYS A 147 -8.77 5.45 -3.01
CA CYS A 147 -8.15 4.92 -4.23
C CYS A 147 -7.46 6.02 -5.06
N GLN A 148 -8.08 7.17 -5.27
CA GLN A 148 -7.46 8.29 -6.00
C GLN A 148 -6.19 8.79 -5.30
N LEU A 149 -6.23 8.98 -3.98
CA LEU A 149 -5.06 9.35 -3.18
C LEU A 149 -3.93 8.34 -3.36
N LYS A 150 -4.23 7.03 -3.30
CA LYS A 150 -3.23 5.98 -3.51
C LYS A 150 -2.66 6.03 -4.92
N ALA A 151 -3.51 6.11 -5.96
CA ALA A 151 -3.07 6.17 -7.36
C ALA A 151 -2.10 7.34 -7.60
N ASP A 152 -2.45 8.53 -7.12
CA ASP A 152 -1.61 9.72 -7.20
C ASP A 152 -0.26 9.53 -6.48
N ALA A 153 -0.31 9.04 -5.23
CA ALA A 153 0.88 8.92 -4.40
C ALA A 153 1.85 7.84 -4.92
N ILE A 154 1.34 6.72 -5.45
CA ILE A 154 2.14 5.63 -6.03
C ILE A 154 2.56 5.87 -7.49
N ASP A 155 1.95 6.86 -8.16
CA ASP A 155 2.14 7.16 -9.58
C ASP A 155 1.88 5.94 -10.50
N ARG A 156 0.79 5.22 -10.22
CA ARG A 156 0.31 4.07 -10.99
C ARG A 156 -1.22 4.03 -11.02
N PRO A 157 -1.82 3.57 -12.14
CA PRO A 157 -3.26 3.36 -12.21
C PRO A 157 -3.75 2.28 -11.23
N LEU A 158 -4.93 2.50 -10.66
CA LEU A 158 -5.65 1.52 -9.84
C LEU A 158 -6.95 1.08 -10.54
N ALA A 159 -7.02 -0.19 -10.93
CA ALA A 159 -8.23 -0.81 -11.44
C ALA A 159 -9.16 -1.18 -10.28
N LEU A 160 -10.39 -0.66 -10.31
CA LEU A 160 -11.44 -1.06 -9.38
C LEU A 160 -12.14 -2.32 -9.89
N LEU A 161 -12.44 -3.24 -8.97
CA LEU A 161 -13.14 -4.47 -9.28
C LEU A 161 -14.62 -4.38 -8.90
N ALA A 162 -15.47 -5.08 -9.64
CA ALA A 162 -16.89 -5.23 -9.30
C ALA A 162 -17.09 -5.87 -7.91
N GLU A 163 -16.26 -6.86 -7.59
CA GLU A 163 -16.21 -7.50 -6.27
C GLU A 163 -14.84 -7.22 -5.63
N PRO A 164 -14.77 -6.37 -4.60
CA PRO A 164 -13.52 -6.06 -3.92
C PRO A 164 -12.96 -7.22 -3.07
N GLU A 165 -13.75 -8.23 -2.71
CA GLU A 165 -13.32 -9.42 -1.95
C GLU A 165 -12.62 -10.48 -2.82
N ALA A 166 -11.73 -10.05 -3.72
CA ALA A 166 -11.08 -10.91 -4.71
C ALA A 166 -10.24 -12.05 -4.09
N GLY A 167 -9.69 -11.86 -2.90
CA GLY A 167 -8.94 -12.91 -2.18
C GLY A 167 -9.85 -14.08 -1.77
N CYS A 168 -11.02 -13.79 -1.19
CA CYS A 168 -12.01 -14.80 -0.81
C CYS A 168 -12.52 -15.56 -2.04
N LEU A 169 -12.82 -14.84 -3.12
CA LEU A 169 -13.23 -15.44 -4.39
C LEU A 169 -12.13 -16.34 -4.99
N GLY A 170 -10.87 -15.88 -4.97
CA GLY A 170 -9.73 -16.65 -5.48
C GLY A 170 -9.55 -17.96 -4.72
N MET A 171 -9.68 -17.92 -3.39
CA MET A 171 -9.63 -19.13 -2.55
C MET A 171 -10.80 -20.07 -2.82
N ALA A 172 -12.01 -19.54 -2.97
CA ALA A 172 -13.18 -20.34 -3.34
C ALA A 172 -13.01 -21.01 -4.71
N ALA A 173 -12.47 -20.29 -5.71
CA ALA A 173 -12.20 -20.83 -7.03
C ALA A 173 -11.13 -21.93 -7.01
N ALA A 174 -10.04 -21.74 -6.23
CA ALA A 174 -9.02 -22.76 -6.05
C ALA A 174 -9.56 -24.02 -5.37
N GLY A 175 -10.36 -23.87 -4.30
CA GLY A 175 -10.99 -24.98 -3.61
C GLY A 175 -11.99 -25.74 -4.50
N TRP A 176 -12.82 -25.02 -5.26
CA TRP A 176 -13.73 -25.62 -6.24
C TRP A 176 -12.97 -26.42 -7.29
N ALA A 177 -11.91 -25.86 -7.89
CA ALA A 177 -11.12 -26.56 -8.91
C ALA A 177 -10.47 -27.84 -8.37
N ALA A 178 -10.02 -27.83 -7.11
CA ALA A 178 -9.44 -29.00 -6.46
C ALA A 178 -10.45 -30.14 -6.22
N VAL A 179 -11.73 -29.82 -5.99
CA VAL A 179 -12.78 -30.82 -5.69
C VAL A 179 -13.54 -31.26 -6.94
N CYS A 180 -13.94 -30.31 -7.78
CA CYS A 180 -14.82 -30.56 -8.92
C CYS A 180 -14.07 -30.76 -10.24
N GLY A 181 -12.77 -30.45 -10.27
CA GLY A 181 -12.01 -30.35 -11.51
C GLY A 181 -12.37 -29.08 -12.29
N GLY A 182 -11.38 -28.45 -12.92
CA GLY A 182 -11.58 -27.23 -13.71
C GLY A 182 -10.37 -26.30 -13.65
N ASP A 183 -10.47 -25.16 -14.35
CA ASP A 183 -9.45 -24.10 -14.32
C ASP A 183 -9.82 -23.03 -13.29
N PRO A 184 -9.09 -22.92 -12.16
CA PRO A 184 -9.36 -21.89 -11.16
C PRO A 184 -9.11 -20.47 -11.70
N ALA A 185 -8.23 -20.31 -12.70
CA ALA A 185 -7.96 -19.01 -13.31
C ALA A 185 -9.15 -18.53 -14.14
N ALA A 186 -9.78 -19.41 -14.91
CA ALA A 186 -11.00 -19.09 -15.65
C ALA A 186 -12.14 -18.63 -14.73
N LEU A 187 -12.37 -19.35 -13.62
CA LEU A 187 -13.40 -19.00 -12.65
C LEU A 187 -13.08 -17.69 -11.90
N ALA A 188 -11.84 -17.51 -11.44
CA ALA A 188 -11.43 -16.24 -10.84
C ALA A 188 -11.58 -15.07 -11.83
N GLY A 189 -11.27 -15.30 -13.11
CA GLY A 189 -11.43 -14.34 -14.19
C GLY A 189 -12.87 -13.89 -14.41
N SER A 190 -13.87 -14.75 -14.21
CA SER A 190 -15.28 -14.37 -14.37
C SER A 190 -15.78 -13.39 -13.29
N TYR A 191 -15.13 -13.36 -12.12
CA TYR A 191 -15.48 -12.44 -11.03
C TYR A 191 -14.55 -11.22 -10.93
N ALA A 192 -13.33 -11.30 -11.47
CA ALA A 192 -12.35 -10.21 -11.48
C ALA A 192 -12.64 -9.13 -12.54
N ARG A 193 -13.91 -8.77 -12.73
CA ARG A 193 -14.33 -7.75 -13.69
C ARG A 193 -13.92 -6.36 -13.21
N VAL A 194 -13.10 -5.69 -14.00
CA VAL A 194 -12.74 -4.28 -13.78
C VAL A 194 -13.97 -3.41 -14.10
N THR A 195 -14.36 -2.55 -13.16
CA THR A 195 -15.49 -1.62 -13.31
C THR A 195 -15.03 -0.21 -13.65
N ASP A 196 -13.83 0.17 -13.21
CA ASP A 196 -13.29 1.50 -13.44
C ASP A 196 -11.76 1.48 -13.33
N LEU A 197 -11.12 2.50 -13.89
CA LEU A 197 -9.68 2.73 -13.81
C LEU A 197 -9.42 4.12 -13.26
N ILE A 198 -8.78 4.18 -12.10
CA ILE A 198 -8.37 5.42 -11.45
C ILE A 198 -6.95 5.74 -11.90
N GLU A 199 -6.82 6.78 -12.71
CA GLU A 199 -5.54 7.30 -13.18
C GLU A 199 -4.93 8.28 -12.16
N PRO A 200 -3.59 8.27 -11.97
CA PRO A 200 -2.93 9.31 -11.19
C PRO A 200 -3.12 10.69 -11.85
N ARG A 201 -3.54 11.68 -11.07
CA ARG A 201 -3.76 13.04 -11.56
C ARG A 201 -2.43 13.69 -11.96
N PRO A 202 -2.24 14.09 -13.23
CA PRO A 202 -0.99 14.68 -13.68
C PRO A 202 -0.60 15.95 -12.89
N ALA A 203 -1.59 16.73 -12.47
CA ALA A 203 -1.41 17.95 -11.68
C ALA A 203 -0.70 17.71 -10.33
N HIS A 204 -0.79 16.51 -9.76
CA HIS A 204 -0.21 16.18 -8.45
C HIS A 204 1.09 15.37 -8.53
N ARG A 205 1.46 14.91 -9.73
CA ARG A 205 2.61 14.00 -9.94
C ARG A 205 3.91 14.57 -9.37
N GLN A 206 4.21 15.83 -9.69
CA GLN A 206 5.44 16.47 -9.22
C GLN A 206 5.44 16.62 -7.69
N ALA A 207 4.34 17.08 -7.11
CA ALA A 207 4.21 17.24 -5.67
C ALA A 207 4.38 15.90 -4.93
N HIS A 208 3.76 14.81 -5.41
CA HIS A 208 3.96 13.49 -4.81
C HIS A 208 5.37 12.93 -5.03
N ALA A 209 6.04 13.25 -6.14
CA ALA A 209 7.44 12.86 -6.36
C ALA A 209 8.38 13.54 -5.35
N GLU A 210 8.21 14.83 -5.12
CA GLU A 210 8.96 15.60 -4.11
C GLU A 210 8.69 15.09 -2.70
N ARG A 211 7.41 14.84 -2.37
CA ARG A 211 7.00 14.29 -1.08
C ARG A 211 7.51 12.87 -0.86
N PHE A 212 7.57 12.04 -1.89
CA PHE A 212 8.18 10.71 -1.81
C PHE A 212 9.69 10.77 -1.57
N ALA A 213 10.39 11.74 -2.18
CA ALA A 213 11.80 11.98 -1.88
C ALA A 213 12.00 12.42 -0.42
N ALA A 214 11.16 13.33 0.08
CA ALA A 214 11.15 13.76 1.47
C ALA A 214 10.81 12.61 2.44
N TYR A 215 9.85 11.75 2.08
CA TYR A 215 9.48 10.54 2.81
C TYR A 215 10.70 9.64 3.04
N ARG A 216 11.46 9.34 1.97
CA ARG A 216 12.68 8.53 2.06
C ARG A 216 13.76 9.19 2.91
N ALA A 217 13.87 10.51 2.88
CA ALA A 217 14.80 11.26 3.72
C ALA A 217 14.39 11.21 5.20
N LEU A 218 13.09 11.37 5.50
CA LEU A 218 12.53 11.28 6.84
C LEU A 218 12.76 9.89 7.43
N HIS A 219 12.48 8.82 6.67
CA HIS A 219 12.78 7.45 7.08
C HIS A 219 14.24 7.29 7.51
N ARG A 220 15.19 7.68 6.65
CA ARG A 220 16.63 7.57 6.96
C ARG A 220 17.00 8.34 8.23
N ALA A 221 16.49 9.56 8.39
CA ALA A 221 16.79 10.37 9.57
C ALA A 221 16.29 9.71 10.86
N LEU A 222 15.05 9.20 10.86
CA LEU A 222 14.46 8.57 12.04
C LEU A 222 15.05 7.18 12.33
N SER A 223 15.40 6.40 11.31
CA SER A 223 16.07 5.12 11.50
C SER A 223 17.44 5.28 12.15
N HIS A 224 18.23 6.27 11.71
CA HIS A 224 19.51 6.59 12.35
C HIS A 224 19.35 7.01 13.82
N LEU A 225 18.31 7.78 14.15
CA LEU A 225 18.03 8.17 15.53
C LEU A 225 17.59 6.96 16.38
N ALA A 226 16.72 6.11 15.84
CA ALA A 226 16.27 4.90 16.50
C ALA A 226 17.44 3.92 16.75
N ASP A 227 18.40 3.85 15.82
CA ASP A 227 19.61 3.06 15.96
C ASP A 227 20.55 3.56 17.06
N ALA A 228 20.66 4.89 17.19
CA ALA A 228 21.53 5.54 18.16
C ALA A 228 20.99 5.53 19.60
N GLN A 229 19.68 5.33 19.79
CA GLN A 229 19.10 5.23 21.13
C GLN A 229 19.25 3.80 21.69
N PRO A 230 19.70 3.64 22.96
CA PRO A 230 19.75 2.33 23.60
C PRO A 230 18.33 1.74 23.66
N SER A 231 18.21 0.43 23.42
CA SER A 231 16.95 -0.28 23.56
C SER A 231 16.35 0.00 24.93
N ALA A 232 15.18 0.62 24.99
CA ALA A 232 14.41 0.69 26.22
C ALA A 232 14.10 -0.76 26.63
N GLY A 233 14.80 -1.23 27.65
CA GLY A 233 14.61 -2.55 28.25
C GLY A 233 13.30 -2.65 29.03
#